data_AF-G1Q260-F1
#
_entry.id   AF-G1Q260-F1
#
_cell.length_a   1.000
_cell.length_b   1.000
_cell.length_c   1.000
_cell.angle_alpha   90.00
_cell.angle_beta   90.00
_cell.angle_gamma   90.00
#
_symmetry.space_group_name_H-M   'P 1'
#
loop_
_entity.id
_entity.type
_entity.pdbx_description
1 polymer ?
#
loop_
_entity_poly.entity_id
_entity_poly.type
_entity_poly.pdbx_seq_one_letter_code
_entity_poly.pdbx_strand_id
1 'polypeptide(L)'
;VIYAIQINRKTYSLHLKKQSFLHPHFLVYSYNKSGKLYPDSSFEKGHCFYQGYAAEIPFSVVTLSTCSGLRGLLQFENISYGIEPLESSAKYEHMLYQIKNKADFLPLQDNYPMIHLGDEAYRILGKSEKKSDAVLLQRTLKIQIIMDKALYGYMGSEVAVATEKIVHIFGLVNTMFSQLKLTVMLTSLEIWSDQNKILCTGDANELLQRFVSWKESNFLHRSYDMAFLLIYRDYPNYMGATYHGRTCDRKLAVAIALYPKRMSLEAFSVVIAQLLGVNLGLSYDDIYNCNCPGATCIMNPQAIRSGGVKSFSSCSVNEYKGVVSQPGFECLQNQTISKVVVQGRQGASCGNNLLDTGEECDCG
;
A
#
# COMPACT_ATOMS: atom_id res chain seq x y z
N VAL A 1 -11.94 -3.00 -19.17
CA VAL A 1 -13.20 -3.70 -18.79
C VAL A 1 -14.24 -2.64 -18.52
N ILE A 2 -15.49 -2.83 -18.95
CA ILE A 2 -16.59 -1.93 -18.62
C ILE A 2 -17.59 -2.72 -17.77
N TYR A 3 -18.01 -2.16 -16.65
CA TYR A 3 -18.99 -2.77 -15.75
C TYR A 3 -20.12 -1.77 -15.47
N ALA A 4 -21.37 -2.19 -15.59
CA ALA A 4 -22.52 -1.31 -15.30
C ALA A 4 -23.06 -1.59 -13.89
N ILE A 5 -23.26 -0.53 -13.11
CA ILE A 5 -23.87 -0.61 -11.77
C ILE A 5 -25.01 0.39 -11.64
N GLN A 6 -26.06 0.04 -10.89
CA GLN A 6 -27.22 0.90 -10.70
C GLN A 6 -27.23 1.45 -9.26
N ILE A 7 -27.26 2.78 -9.14
CA ILE A 7 -27.35 3.51 -7.86
C ILE A 7 -28.56 4.43 -7.94
N ASN A 8 -29.51 4.31 -7.01
CA ASN A 8 -30.71 5.16 -6.97
C ASN A 8 -31.47 5.26 -8.31
N ARG A 9 -31.64 4.11 -9.00
CA ARG A 9 -32.28 4.00 -10.34
C ARG A 9 -31.54 4.70 -11.49
N LYS A 10 -30.31 5.15 -11.27
CA LYS A 10 -29.42 5.63 -12.33
C LYS A 10 -28.32 4.59 -12.56
N THR A 11 -28.08 4.27 -13.83
CA THR A 11 -27.00 3.37 -14.23
C THR A 11 -25.71 4.16 -14.43
N TYR A 12 -24.60 3.60 -13.95
CA TYR A 12 -23.25 4.13 -14.07
C TYR A 12 -22.36 3.11 -14.76
N SER A 13 -21.58 3.57 -15.73
CA SER A 13 -20.65 2.77 -16.51
C SER A 13 -19.24 2.94 -15.95
N LEU A 14 -18.73 1.89 -15.31
CA LEU A 14 -17.42 1.88 -14.68
C LEU A 14 -16.37 1.45 -15.71
N HIS A 15 -15.46 2.37 -16.07
CA HIS A 15 -14.34 2.11 -16.96
C HIS A 15 -13.14 1.65 -16.16
N LEU A 16 -12.85 0.35 -16.23
CA LEU A 16 -11.90 -0.33 -15.35
C LEU A 16 -10.64 -0.73 -16.11
N LYS A 17 -9.50 -0.42 -15.49
CA LYS A 17 -8.16 -0.88 -15.88
C LYS A 17 -7.62 -1.76 -14.77
N LYS A 18 -6.96 -2.84 -15.16
CA LYS A 18 -6.34 -3.78 -14.22
C LYS A 18 -5.21 -3.08 -13.45
N GLN A 19 -5.16 -3.30 -12.15
CA GLN A 19 -4.12 -2.80 -11.26
C GLN A 19 -3.21 -3.96 -10.85
N SER A 20 -1.89 -3.81 -10.99
CA SER A 20 -0.92 -4.84 -10.65
C SER A 20 0.04 -4.31 -9.59
N PHE A 21 -0.29 -4.58 -8.32
CA PHE A 21 0.47 -4.12 -7.15
C PHE A 21 0.83 -5.26 -6.19
N LEU A 22 0.47 -6.51 -6.50
CA LEU A 22 1.02 -7.67 -5.81
C LEU A 22 2.28 -8.13 -6.53
N HIS A 23 3.37 -8.33 -5.79
CA HIS A 23 4.56 -8.94 -6.34
C HIS A 23 4.24 -10.35 -6.89
N PRO A 24 4.84 -10.82 -8.00
CA PRO A 24 4.58 -12.15 -8.55
C PRO A 24 4.79 -13.29 -7.54
N HIS A 25 5.75 -13.09 -6.62
CA HIS A 25 6.03 -13.99 -5.50
C HIS A 25 5.49 -13.47 -4.17
N PHE A 26 4.39 -12.69 -4.17
CA PHE A 26 3.76 -12.22 -2.93
C PHE A 26 3.43 -13.41 -2.03
N LEU A 27 3.90 -13.43 -0.79
CA LEU A 27 3.65 -14.53 0.15
C LEU A 27 2.99 -14.02 1.42
N VAL A 28 2.01 -14.78 1.89
CA VAL A 28 1.40 -14.58 3.20
C VAL A 28 2.04 -15.58 4.16
N TYR A 29 2.38 -15.13 5.35
CA TYR A 29 2.93 -15.98 6.40
C TYR A 29 2.06 -15.87 7.64
N SER A 30 1.83 -17.01 8.29
CA SER A 30 1.14 -17.09 9.57
C SER A 30 1.89 -18.06 10.50
N TYR A 31 1.48 -18.09 11.76
CA TYR A 31 2.09 -18.93 12.79
C TYR A 31 1.12 -20.02 13.23
N ASN A 32 1.64 -21.23 13.39
CA ASN A 32 0.87 -22.36 13.91
C ASN A 32 0.79 -22.31 15.45
N LYS A 33 0.05 -23.25 16.05
CA LYS A 33 -0.08 -23.34 17.52
C LYS A 33 1.25 -23.56 18.25
N SER A 34 2.26 -24.09 17.56
CA SER A 34 3.62 -24.29 18.08
C SER A 34 4.51 -23.06 17.92
N GLY A 35 3.99 -21.95 17.39
CA GLY A 35 4.74 -20.70 17.16
C GLY A 35 5.71 -20.76 15.98
N LYS A 36 5.57 -21.73 15.07
CA LYS A 36 6.39 -21.83 13.86
C LYS A 36 5.75 -21.06 12.71
N LEU A 37 6.54 -20.20 12.07
CA LEU A 37 6.17 -19.48 10.85
C LEU A 37 6.03 -20.45 9.67
N TYR A 38 4.95 -20.35 8.91
CA TYR A 38 4.74 -21.11 7.68
C TYR A 38 4.10 -20.22 6.60
N PRO A 39 4.38 -20.49 5.31
CA PRO A 39 3.69 -19.82 4.22
C PRO A 39 2.25 -20.33 4.13
N ASP A 40 1.31 -19.40 4.08
CA ASP A 40 -0.11 -19.67 3.90
C ASP A 40 -0.49 -19.55 2.40
N SER A 41 -1.28 -20.51 1.91
CA SER A 41 -1.71 -20.59 0.51
C SER A 41 -3.22 -20.43 0.32
N SER A 42 -3.97 -20.10 1.39
CA SER A 42 -5.43 -19.91 1.34
C SER A 42 -5.85 -18.69 0.52
N PHE A 43 -4.96 -17.72 0.34
CA PHE A 43 -5.20 -16.56 -0.50
C PHE A 43 -4.84 -16.86 -1.96
N GLU A 44 -5.86 -16.91 -2.83
CA GLU A 44 -5.65 -17.06 -4.27
C GLU A 44 -5.07 -15.77 -4.88
N LYS A 45 -3.87 -15.88 -5.45
CA LYS A 45 -3.20 -14.77 -6.13
C LYS A 45 -3.82 -14.56 -7.49
N GLY A 46 -4.88 -13.77 -7.52
CA GLY A 46 -5.59 -13.44 -8.74
C GLY A 46 -5.20 -12.09 -9.33
N HIS A 47 -5.26 -12.04 -10.65
CA HIS A 47 -5.16 -10.83 -11.44
C HIS A 47 -6.51 -10.10 -11.51
N CYS A 48 -7.13 -9.90 -10.35
CA CYS A 48 -8.55 -9.57 -10.17
C CYS A 48 -8.80 -8.18 -9.55
N PHE A 49 -7.76 -7.34 -9.48
CA PHE A 49 -7.84 -5.97 -8.96
C PHE A 49 -7.92 -4.95 -10.09
N TYR A 50 -8.80 -3.97 -9.94
CA TYR A 50 -9.11 -2.98 -10.94
C TYR A 50 -9.19 -1.59 -10.31
N GLN A 51 -8.74 -0.60 -11.06
CA GLN A 51 -8.95 0.82 -10.78
C GLN A 51 -9.59 1.49 -12.00
N GLY A 52 -10.34 2.55 -11.79
CA GLY A 52 -11.11 3.18 -12.86
C GLY A 52 -11.88 4.41 -12.43
N TYR A 53 -12.86 4.76 -13.24
CA TYR A 53 -13.77 5.89 -13.03
C TYR A 53 -15.17 5.55 -13.55
N ALA A 54 -16.19 6.24 -13.06
CA ALA A 54 -17.54 6.20 -13.61
C ALA A 54 -17.66 7.25 -14.74
N ALA A 55 -18.09 6.82 -15.94
CA ALA A 55 -18.15 7.68 -17.11
C ALA A 55 -19.07 8.90 -16.91
N GLU A 56 -20.12 8.74 -16.12
CA GLU A 56 -21.17 9.73 -15.90
C GLU A 56 -20.82 10.73 -14.79
N ILE A 57 -19.72 10.53 -14.05
CA ILE A 57 -19.29 11.42 -12.97
C ILE A 57 -17.82 11.81 -13.18
N PRO A 58 -17.54 13.08 -13.52
CA PRO A 58 -16.17 13.54 -13.70
C PRO A 58 -15.39 13.41 -12.39
N PHE A 59 -14.09 13.13 -12.51
CA PHE A 59 -13.17 12.96 -11.38
C PHE A 59 -13.56 11.86 -10.37
N SER A 60 -14.49 10.99 -10.72
CA SER A 60 -14.82 9.82 -9.90
C SER A 60 -13.69 8.80 -9.92
N VAL A 61 -13.57 8.05 -8.83
CA VAL A 61 -12.57 7.00 -8.66
C VAL A 61 -13.28 5.71 -8.27
N VAL A 62 -12.87 4.63 -8.90
CA VAL A 62 -13.42 3.29 -8.67
C VAL A 62 -12.26 2.34 -8.39
N THR A 63 -12.34 1.60 -7.29
CA THR A 63 -11.39 0.53 -6.97
C THR A 63 -12.18 -0.74 -6.70
N LEU A 64 -11.94 -1.80 -7.48
CA LEU A 64 -12.72 -3.05 -7.40
C LEU A 64 -11.79 -4.27 -7.32
N SER A 65 -12.26 -5.27 -6.61
CA SER A 65 -11.76 -6.64 -6.58
C SER A 65 -12.85 -7.56 -7.10
N THR A 66 -12.43 -8.56 -7.87
CA THR A 66 -13.30 -9.66 -8.36
C THR A 66 -12.82 -11.02 -7.86
N CYS A 67 -11.85 -11.04 -6.92
CA CYS A 67 -11.16 -12.26 -6.50
C CYS A 67 -12.11 -13.24 -5.77
N SER A 68 -13.01 -12.70 -4.95
CA SER A 68 -13.97 -13.46 -4.15
C SER A 68 -15.36 -12.82 -4.26
N GLY A 69 -15.84 -12.67 -5.50
CA GLY A 69 -17.01 -11.84 -5.80
C GLY A 69 -16.66 -10.37 -6.00
N LEU A 70 -17.66 -9.55 -6.35
CA LEU A 70 -17.45 -8.12 -6.59
C LEU A 70 -17.40 -7.38 -5.26
N ARG A 71 -16.23 -6.79 -4.96
CA ARG A 71 -15.99 -5.97 -3.77
C ARG A 71 -15.29 -4.69 -4.18
N GLY A 72 -15.53 -3.58 -3.49
CA GLY A 72 -14.73 -2.38 -3.71
C GLY A 72 -15.40 -1.09 -3.29
N LEU A 73 -14.90 0.01 -3.86
CA LEU A 73 -15.27 1.38 -3.52
C LEU A 73 -15.55 2.19 -4.77
N LEU A 74 -16.66 2.93 -4.75
CA LEU A 74 -16.99 3.99 -5.70
C LEU A 74 -16.93 5.31 -4.95
N GLN A 75 -15.97 6.15 -5.31
CA GLN A 75 -15.72 7.45 -4.70
C GLN A 75 -16.10 8.54 -5.69
N PHE A 76 -17.02 9.41 -5.28
CA PHE A 76 -17.30 10.68 -5.95
C PHE A 76 -16.66 11.81 -5.14
N GLU A 77 -16.98 13.07 -5.43
CA GLU A 77 -16.30 14.22 -4.80
C GLU A 77 -16.25 14.16 -3.26
N ASN A 78 -17.41 14.00 -2.60
CA ASN A 78 -17.53 14.04 -1.12
C ASN A 78 -18.20 12.80 -0.51
N ILE A 79 -18.49 11.79 -1.33
CA ILE A 79 -19.27 10.62 -0.95
C ILE A 79 -18.62 9.35 -1.50
N SER A 80 -18.63 8.31 -0.67
CA SER A 80 -18.13 6.99 -1.02
C SER A 80 -19.22 5.94 -0.84
N TYR A 81 -19.26 5.00 -1.77
CA TYR A 81 -20.10 3.81 -1.71
C TYR A 81 -19.21 2.58 -1.63
N GLY A 82 -19.53 1.66 -0.71
CA GLY A 82 -18.94 0.35 -0.62
C GLY A 82 -19.74 -0.66 -1.43
N ILE A 83 -19.04 -1.56 -2.09
CA ILE A 83 -19.58 -2.76 -2.71
C ILE A 83 -19.05 -3.95 -1.93
N GLU A 84 -19.95 -4.83 -1.51
CA GLU A 84 -19.62 -6.08 -0.84
C GLU A 84 -20.41 -7.23 -1.47
N PRO A 85 -19.81 -8.40 -1.70
CA PRO A 85 -20.52 -9.56 -2.20
C PRO A 85 -21.55 -10.05 -1.16
N LEU A 86 -22.69 -10.55 -1.62
CA LEU A 86 -23.64 -11.24 -0.77
C LEU A 86 -23.18 -12.69 -0.57
N GLU A 87 -22.71 -12.99 0.64
CA GLU A 87 -22.30 -14.35 1.01
C GLU A 87 -23.45 -15.34 0.73
N SER A 88 -23.15 -16.43 0.01
CA SER A 88 -24.10 -17.50 -0.37
C SER A 88 -25.05 -17.23 -1.55
N SER A 89 -24.92 -16.13 -2.29
CA SER A 89 -25.71 -15.95 -3.52
C SER A 89 -25.16 -16.79 -4.68
N ALA A 90 -26.01 -17.66 -5.25
CA ALA A 90 -25.67 -18.46 -6.43
C ALA A 90 -25.50 -17.63 -7.73
N LYS A 91 -25.86 -16.33 -7.69
CA LYS A 91 -25.82 -15.41 -8.83
C LYS A 91 -24.75 -14.32 -8.71
N TYR A 92 -23.82 -14.43 -7.74
CA TYR A 92 -22.78 -13.41 -7.49
C TYR A 92 -23.36 -12.00 -7.26
N GLU A 93 -24.49 -11.92 -6.56
CA GLU A 93 -25.09 -10.65 -6.20
C GLU A 93 -24.21 -9.90 -5.19
N HIS A 94 -24.30 -8.58 -5.20
CA HIS A 94 -23.54 -7.69 -4.32
C HIS A 94 -24.46 -6.63 -3.74
N MET A 95 -24.13 -6.17 -2.52
CA MET A 95 -24.77 -5.03 -1.90
C MET A 95 -23.97 -3.75 -2.16
N LEU A 96 -24.69 -2.66 -2.35
CA LEU A 96 -24.14 -1.32 -2.44
C LEU A 96 -24.65 -0.50 -1.26
N TYR A 97 -23.75 0.15 -0.52
CA TYR A 97 -24.11 0.97 0.62
C TYR A 97 -23.26 2.23 0.69
N GLN A 98 -23.84 3.33 1.17
CA GLN A 98 -23.09 4.55 1.41
C GLN A 98 -22.21 4.39 2.65
N ILE A 99 -20.93 4.68 2.52
CA ILE A 99 -19.99 4.69 3.63
C ILE A 99 -20.18 6.00 4.40
N LYS A 100 -20.53 5.88 5.67
CA LYS A 100 -20.60 7.02 6.60
C LYS A 100 -19.45 6.90 7.58
N ASN A 101 -18.42 7.73 7.40
CA ASN A 101 -17.37 7.88 8.40
C ASN A 101 -17.92 8.69 9.57
N LYS A 102 -18.58 8.03 10.52
CA LYS A 102 -18.89 8.62 11.84
C LYS A 102 -17.63 8.50 12.69
N ALA A 103 -16.83 9.55 12.73
CA ALA A 103 -15.44 9.49 13.15
C ALA A 103 -15.05 10.67 14.04
N ASP A 104 -15.15 10.50 15.36
CA ASP A 104 -14.40 11.28 16.36
C ASP A 104 -12.95 10.77 16.42
N PHE A 105 -12.27 10.74 15.27
CA PHE A 105 -10.91 10.22 15.15
C PHE A 105 -9.90 11.36 15.21
N LEU A 106 -8.90 11.26 16.07
CA LEU A 106 -7.82 12.26 16.13
C LEU A 106 -6.92 12.13 14.89
N PRO A 107 -6.51 13.24 14.26
CA PRO A 107 -5.58 13.22 13.13
C PRO A 107 -4.22 12.61 13.50
N LEU A 108 -3.41 12.29 12.49
CA LEU A 108 -1.96 12.16 12.71
C LEU A 108 -1.39 13.50 13.19
N GLN A 109 -0.46 13.47 14.14
CA GLN A 109 0.22 14.67 14.65
C GLN A 109 1.44 14.98 13.78
N ASP A 110 1.69 16.26 13.50
CA ASP A 110 2.84 16.74 12.71
C ASP A 110 4.20 16.52 13.41
N ASN A 111 4.22 15.94 14.61
CA ASN A 111 5.43 15.68 15.39
C ASN A 111 6.03 14.31 15.04
N TYR A 112 6.57 14.16 13.83
CA TYR A 112 7.40 13.02 13.49
C TYR A 112 8.83 13.17 14.05
N PRO A 113 9.48 12.09 14.52
CA PRO A 113 10.83 12.16 15.05
C PRO A 113 11.82 12.50 13.94
N MET A 114 12.40 13.70 13.97
CA MET A 114 13.61 14.02 13.22
C MET A 114 14.82 13.46 13.97
N ILE A 115 15.55 12.56 13.31
CA ILE A 115 16.87 12.15 13.81
C ILE A 115 17.83 13.30 13.52
N HIS A 116 18.20 14.07 14.55
CA HIS A 116 19.36 14.95 14.53
C HIS A 116 20.62 14.07 14.59
N LEU A 117 21.02 13.51 13.45
CA LEU A 117 22.35 12.93 13.32
C LEU A 117 23.33 14.12 13.33
N GLY A 118 24.27 14.11 14.28
CA GLY A 118 25.19 15.21 14.55
C GLY A 118 25.82 15.81 13.29
N ASP A 119 26.04 17.12 13.37
CA ASP A 119 26.69 18.00 12.39
C ASP A 119 27.66 17.28 11.44
N GLU A 120 27.15 16.87 10.28
CA GLU A 120 27.89 16.76 9.01
C GLU A 120 26.95 16.50 7.80
N ALA A 121 25.67 16.83 7.93
CA ALA A 121 24.83 17.01 6.74
C ALA A 121 25.27 18.32 6.09
N TYR A 122 26.09 18.22 5.03
CA TYR A 122 26.39 19.34 4.16
C TYR A 122 25.09 20.08 3.86
N ARG A 123 24.88 21.25 4.48
CA ARG A 123 23.99 22.27 3.96
C ARG A 123 24.65 22.78 2.69
N ILE A 124 24.56 21.99 1.63
CA ILE A 124 24.73 22.50 0.29
C ILE A 124 23.56 23.47 0.15
N LEU A 125 23.85 24.75 0.39
CA LEU A 125 23.12 25.89 -0.16
C LEU A 125 23.24 25.76 -1.68
N GLY A 126 22.56 24.75 -2.23
CA GLY A 126 22.32 24.60 -3.65
C GLY A 126 21.37 25.71 -3.99
N LYS A 127 21.90 26.73 -4.66
CA LYS A 127 21.11 27.76 -5.33
C LYS A 127 19.84 27.12 -5.88
N SER A 128 18.69 27.71 -5.54
CA SER A 128 17.42 27.48 -6.22
C SER A 128 17.61 27.87 -7.68
N GLU A 129 18.13 26.97 -8.49
CA GLU A 129 18.21 27.12 -9.93
C GLU A 129 17.52 25.94 -10.61
N LYS A 130 16.48 26.34 -11.34
CA LYS A 130 15.61 25.61 -12.26
C LYS A 130 14.54 24.75 -11.59
N LYS A 131 13.30 25.28 -11.68
CA LYS A 131 12.09 24.48 -11.92
C LYS A 131 12.43 23.47 -13.02
N SER A 132 12.86 22.27 -12.65
CA SER A 132 12.84 21.18 -13.59
C SER A 132 11.36 20.81 -13.73
N ASP A 133 10.84 20.90 -14.95
CA ASP A 133 9.71 20.07 -15.35
C ASP A 133 10.18 18.61 -15.36
N ALA A 134 10.55 18.10 -14.17
CA ALA A 134 10.90 16.72 -13.99
C ALA A 134 9.64 15.91 -14.28
N VAL A 135 9.63 15.30 -15.46
CA VAL A 135 8.59 14.37 -15.88
C VAL A 135 8.57 13.25 -14.83
N LEU A 136 7.43 13.09 -14.14
CA LEU A 136 7.26 11.95 -13.25
C LEU A 136 7.42 10.68 -14.07
N LEU A 137 8.40 9.86 -13.69
CA LEU A 137 8.61 8.53 -14.22
C LEU A 137 7.85 7.52 -13.37
N GLN A 138 7.46 6.41 -13.99
CA GLN A 138 6.85 5.30 -13.25
C GLN A 138 7.88 4.76 -12.26
N ARG A 139 7.51 4.70 -10.98
CA ARG A 139 8.34 4.15 -9.90
C ARG A 139 7.59 3.04 -9.18
N THR A 140 8.34 2.14 -8.55
CA THR A 140 7.79 1.05 -7.75
C THR A 140 8.43 1.08 -6.37
N LEU A 141 7.61 1.01 -5.32
CA LEU A 141 8.07 0.88 -3.95
C LEU A 141 7.58 -0.45 -3.38
N LYS A 142 8.50 -1.32 -3.01
CA LYS A 142 8.22 -2.66 -2.46
C LYS A 142 7.97 -2.58 -0.96
N ILE A 143 6.79 -3.00 -0.50
CA ILE A 143 6.40 -2.93 0.91
C ILE A 143 6.18 -4.33 1.49
N GLN A 144 6.71 -4.56 2.68
CA GLN A 144 6.33 -5.68 3.57
C GLN A 144 5.31 -5.20 4.59
N ILE A 145 4.27 -5.99 4.84
CA ILE A 145 3.27 -5.74 5.88
C ILE A 145 3.41 -6.75 6.99
N ILE A 146 3.36 -6.28 8.23
CA ILE A 146 3.26 -7.08 9.44
C ILE A 146 1.96 -6.70 10.13
N MET A 147 1.15 -7.69 10.50
CA MET A 147 -0.12 -7.50 11.19
C MET A 147 -0.04 -8.08 12.60
N ASP A 148 -0.38 -7.28 13.59
CA ASP A 148 -0.44 -7.71 14.98
C ASP A 148 -1.63 -8.67 15.24
N LYS A 149 -1.54 -9.42 16.34
CA LYS A 149 -2.55 -10.41 16.73
C LYS A 149 -3.91 -9.79 16.95
N ALA A 150 -3.98 -8.61 17.56
CA ALA A 150 -5.24 -7.96 17.87
C ALA A 150 -5.96 -7.54 16.57
N LEU A 151 -5.23 -6.99 15.60
CA LEU A 151 -5.77 -6.64 14.29
C LEU A 151 -6.19 -7.87 13.50
N TYR A 152 -5.42 -8.96 13.56
CA TYR A 152 -5.83 -10.23 12.97
C TYR A 152 -7.15 -10.73 13.54
N GLY A 153 -7.30 -10.65 14.87
CA GLY A 153 -8.55 -10.95 15.56
C GLY A 153 -9.72 -10.08 15.07
N TYR A 154 -9.50 -8.77 15.03
CA TYR A 154 -10.52 -7.82 14.57
C TYR A 154 -10.90 -7.99 13.09
N MET A 155 -9.94 -8.40 12.25
CA MET A 155 -10.17 -8.61 10.82
C MET A 155 -10.86 -9.95 10.49
N GLY A 156 -11.17 -10.78 11.48
CA GLY A 156 -11.99 -11.99 11.33
C GLY A 156 -11.27 -13.29 11.70
N SER A 157 -10.01 -13.26 12.13
CA SER A 157 -9.24 -14.45 12.53
C SER A 157 -9.06 -15.52 11.45
N GLU A 158 -9.27 -15.17 10.18
CA GLU A 158 -9.00 -16.02 9.02
C GLU A 158 -7.94 -15.37 8.13
N VAL A 159 -6.93 -16.14 7.73
CA VAL A 159 -5.79 -15.63 6.96
C VAL A 159 -6.24 -15.08 5.60
N ALA A 160 -7.13 -15.80 4.89
CA ALA A 160 -7.66 -15.35 3.61
C ALA A 160 -8.43 -14.02 3.73
N VAL A 161 -9.35 -13.91 4.69
CA VAL A 161 -10.17 -12.70 4.93
C VAL A 161 -9.30 -11.51 5.33
N ALA A 162 -8.35 -11.70 6.26
CA ALA A 162 -7.43 -10.65 6.68
C ALA A 162 -6.54 -10.19 5.52
N THR A 163 -6.02 -11.14 4.73
CA THR A 163 -5.21 -10.83 3.54
C THR A 163 -6.01 -10.02 2.54
N GLU A 164 -7.26 -10.42 2.24
CA GLU A 164 -8.10 -9.72 1.28
C GLU A 164 -8.36 -8.26 1.69
N LYS A 165 -8.61 -8.02 2.99
CA LYS A 165 -8.78 -6.65 3.53
C LYS A 165 -7.51 -5.81 3.37
N ILE A 166 -6.32 -6.38 3.64
CA ILE A 166 -5.04 -5.69 3.42
C ILE A 166 -4.83 -5.38 1.95
N VAL A 167 -5.07 -6.34 1.07
CA VAL A 167 -4.91 -6.14 -0.37
C VAL A 167 -5.88 -5.07 -0.89
N HIS A 168 -7.11 -5.03 -0.36
CA HIS A 168 -8.08 -3.96 -0.68
C HIS A 168 -7.59 -2.58 -0.23
N ILE A 169 -7.07 -2.46 1.01
CA ILE A 169 -6.43 -1.21 1.49
C ILE A 169 -5.33 -0.75 0.52
N PHE A 170 -4.48 -1.67 0.07
CA PHE A 170 -3.38 -1.32 -0.84
C PHE A 170 -3.83 -1.02 -2.28
N GLY A 171 -4.96 -1.56 -2.73
CA GLY A 171 -5.60 -1.13 -3.98
C GLY A 171 -6.01 0.35 -3.94
N LEU A 172 -6.57 0.79 -2.81
CA LEU A 172 -6.92 2.20 -2.58
C LEU A 172 -5.68 3.09 -2.49
N VAL A 173 -4.67 2.65 -1.73
CA VAL A 173 -3.38 3.36 -1.64
C VAL A 173 -2.78 3.53 -3.04
N ASN A 174 -2.69 2.47 -3.85
CA ASN A 174 -2.18 2.59 -5.23
C ASN A 174 -3.02 3.51 -6.11
N THR A 175 -4.33 3.54 -5.89
CA THR A 175 -5.22 4.46 -6.62
C THR A 175 -4.88 5.92 -6.28
N MET A 176 -4.62 6.24 -5.00
CA MET A 176 -4.15 7.56 -4.56
C MET A 176 -2.77 7.90 -5.15
N PHE A 177 -1.79 7.00 -5.03
CA PHE A 177 -0.41 7.20 -5.50
C PHE A 177 -0.24 7.16 -7.03
N SER A 178 -1.28 6.74 -7.77
CA SER A 178 -1.28 6.81 -9.24
C SER A 178 -1.06 8.23 -9.77
N GLN A 179 -1.51 9.26 -9.02
CA GLN A 179 -1.30 10.68 -9.35
C GLN A 179 0.20 11.06 -9.34
N LEU A 180 0.99 10.36 -8.52
CA LEU A 180 2.45 10.52 -8.40
C LEU A 180 3.23 9.54 -9.27
N LYS A 181 2.56 8.72 -10.09
CA LYS A 181 3.14 7.61 -10.87
C LYS A 181 3.97 6.64 -10.01
N LEU A 182 3.57 6.45 -8.76
CA LEU A 182 4.19 5.50 -7.85
C LEU A 182 3.27 4.27 -7.69
N THR A 183 3.84 3.09 -7.92
CA THR A 183 3.18 1.81 -7.62
C THR A 183 3.69 1.29 -6.28
N VAL A 184 2.79 1.13 -5.32
CA VAL A 184 3.08 0.58 -4.00
C VAL A 184 2.87 -0.93 -4.04
N MET A 185 3.95 -1.67 -4.20
CA MET A 185 3.93 -3.11 -4.47
C MET A 185 4.05 -3.93 -3.18
N LEU A 186 3.05 -4.74 -2.87
CA LEU A 186 3.09 -5.68 -1.74
C LEU A 186 4.00 -6.88 -2.06
N THR A 187 5.04 -7.07 -1.25
CA THR A 187 5.98 -8.21 -1.40
C THR A 187 5.65 -9.37 -0.48
N SER A 188 5.23 -9.10 0.76
CA SER A 188 4.77 -10.13 1.68
C SER A 188 3.88 -9.54 2.78
N LEU A 189 3.05 -10.41 3.35
CA LEU A 189 2.24 -10.14 4.53
C LEU A 189 2.61 -11.17 5.60
N GLU A 190 3.07 -10.73 6.76
CA GLU A 190 3.28 -11.57 7.93
C GLU A 190 2.21 -11.28 8.99
N ILE A 191 1.50 -12.30 9.42
CA ILE A 191 0.43 -12.19 10.41
C ILE A 191 0.90 -12.86 11.69
N TRP A 192 0.96 -12.11 12.79
CA TRP A 192 1.25 -12.63 14.12
C TRP A 192 0.02 -13.33 14.72
N SER A 193 -0.39 -14.44 14.11
CA SER A 193 -1.61 -15.18 14.47
C SER A 193 -1.53 -15.89 15.82
N ASP A 194 -0.32 -16.22 16.30
CA ASP A 194 -0.07 -16.86 17.60
C ASP A 194 0.10 -15.83 18.73
N GLN A 195 1.08 -14.92 18.61
CA GLN A 195 1.43 -13.88 19.56
C GLN A 195 2.29 -12.80 18.90
N ASN A 196 2.21 -11.58 19.42
CA ASN A 196 3.01 -10.46 18.94
C ASN A 196 4.51 -10.72 19.20
N LYS A 197 5.37 -10.41 18.22
CA LYS A 197 6.83 -10.63 18.32
C LYS A 197 7.57 -9.46 18.96
N ILE A 198 6.86 -8.35 19.17
CA ILE A 198 7.29 -7.22 19.98
C ILE A 198 6.15 -6.81 20.92
N LEU A 199 6.48 -6.07 21.96
CA LEU A 199 5.48 -5.43 22.81
C LEU A 199 4.76 -4.31 22.02
N CYS A 200 3.47 -4.48 21.73
CA CYS A 200 2.65 -3.54 20.95
C CYS A 200 1.93 -2.46 21.78
N THR A 201 2.33 -2.24 23.03
CA THR A 201 1.80 -1.20 23.94
C THR A 201 2.66 0.07 23.96
N GLY A 202 2.13 1.18 24.48
CA GLY A 202 2.87 2.46 24.59
C GLY A 202 2.65 3.41 23.39
N ASP A 203 3.41 4.49 23.34
CA ASP A 203 3.34 5.52 22.29
C ASP A 203 3.80 5.00 20.91
N ALA A 204 3.37 5.62 19.79
CA ALA A 204 3.76 5.16 18.45
C ALA A 204 5.24 5.34 18.20
N ASN A 205 5.86 6.38 18.76
CA ASN A 205 7.29 6.62 18.56
C ASN A 205 8.12 5.58 19.30
N GLU A 206 7.71 5.19 20.52
CA GLU A 206 8.33 4.09 21.25
C GLU A 206 8.16 2.75 20.51
N LEU A 207 6.96 2.52 19.95
CA LEU A 207 6.70 1.34 19.14
C LEU A 207 7.53 1.32 17.86
N LEU A 208 7.68 2.47 17.19
CA LEU A 208 8.49 2.62 15.99
C LEU A 208 9.94 2.23 16.29
N GLN A 209 10.51 2.72 17.40
CA GLN A 209 11.86 2.36 17.82
C GLN A 209 12.01 0.86 18.08
N ARG A 210 11.08 0.25 18.83
CA ARG A 210 11.09 -1.22 19.06
C ARG A 210 10.97 -2.01 17.76
N PHE A 211 10.16 -1.53 16.82
CA PHE A 211 9.98 -2.18 15.53
C PHE A 211 11.24 -2.08 14.66
N VAL A 212 11.96 -0.95 14.69
CA VAL A 212 13.29 -0.82 14.06
C VAL A 212 14.25 -1.87 14.62
N SER A 213 14.38 -1.96 15.95
CA SER A 213 15.28 -2.94 16.59
C SER A 213 14.89 -4.39 16.28
N TRP A 214 13.58 -4.68 16.21
CA TRP A 214 13.09 -6.00 15.81
C TRP A 214 13.41 -6.34 14.35
N LYS A 215 13.23 -5.38 13.43
CA LYS A 215 13.55 -5.54 12.01
C LYS A 215 15.05 -5.81 11.80
N GLU A 216 15.92 -5.14 12.55
CA GLU A 216 17.37 -5.35 12.48
C GLU A 216 17.77 -6.75 12.98
N SER A 217 17.17 -7.22 14.07
CA SER A 217 17.49 -8.54 14.66
C SER A 217 16.89 -9.71 13.90
N ASN A 218 15.75 -9.53 13.23
CA ASN A 218 15.03 -10.55 12.48
C ASN A 218 15.24 -10.42 10.97
N PHE A 219 16.40 -9.91 10.54
CA PHE A 219 16.72 -9.67 9.14
C PHE A 219 16.75 -10.98 8.34
N LEU A 220 15.58 -11.42 7.90
CA LEU A 220 15.42 -12.39 6.83
C LEU A 220 15.69 -11.64 5.52
N HIS A 221 16.54 -12.20 4.66
CA HIS A 221 16.98 -11.63 3.40
C HIS A 221 15.82 -11.49 2.39
N ARG A 222 14.86 -10.60 2.66
CA ARG A 222 13.68 -10.32 1.85
C ARG A 222 13.88 -8.97 1.17
N SER A 223 13.71 -8.93 -0.14
CA SER A 223 13.83 -7.72 -0.95
C SER A 223 12.56 -6.87 -0.82
N TYR A 224 12.51 -6.02 0.19
CA TYR A 224 11.52 -4.95 0.33
C TYR A 224 12.23 -3.63 0.64
N ASP A 225 11.59 -2.53 0.27
CA ASP A 225 12.12 -1.17 0.41
C ASP A 225 11.63 -0.51 1.70
N MET A 226 10.43 -0.88 2.16
CA MET A 226 9.81 -0.36 3.40
C MET A 226 8.97 -1.44 4.10
N ALA A 227 8.85 -1.35 5.44
CA ALA A 227 7.97 -2.24 6.21
C ALA A 227 6.93 -1.45 7.02
N PHE A 228 5.68 -1.94 7.04
CA PHE A 228 4.62 -1.43 7.92
C PHE A 228 4.28 -2.45 8.98
N LEU A 229 4.14 -2.00 10.23
CA LEU A 229 3.49 -2.76 11.29
C LEU A 229 2.11 -2.16 11.57
N LEU A 230 1.07 -2.97 11.34
CA LEU A 230 -0.33 -2.61 11.53
C LEU A 230 -0.82 -3.17 12.87
N ILE A 231 -1.38 -2.31 13.72
CA ILE A 231 -1.76 -2.67 15.09
C ILE A 231 -3.19 -2.21 15.37
N TYR A 232 -4.01 -3.07 15.97
CA TYR A 232 -5.34 -2.67 16.44
C TYR A 232 -5.30 -1.98 17.80
N ARG A 233 -6.03 -0.87 17.94
CA ARG A 233 -6.29 -0.21 19.23
C ARG A 233 -7.69 0.38 19.24
N ASP A 234 -8.47 0.20 20.30
CA ASP A 234 -9.83 0.75 20.31
C ASP A 234 -9.86 2.29 20.22
N TYR A 235 -8.99 2.96 20.98
CA TYR A 235 -8.94 4.42 21.11
C TYR A 235 -7.49 4.93 21.09
N PRO A 236 -6.84 4.96 19.92
CA PRO A 236 -5.49 5.48 19.82
C PRO A 236 -5.49 7.03 19.85
N ASN A 237 -4.50 7.62 20.52
CA ASN A 237 -4.35 9.09 20.58
C ASN A 237 -3.80 9.69 19.26
N TYR A 238 -3.28 8.85 18.37
CA TYR A 238 -2.68 9.18 17.08
C TYR A 238 -2.85 7.97 16.15
N MET A 239 -2.78 8.15 14.83
CA MET A 239 -3.02 7.05 13.88
C MET A 239 -1.77 6.27 13.49
N GLY A 240 -0.59 6.68 13.92
CA GLY A 240 0.67 6.01 13.57
C GLY A 240 1.90 6.90 13.74
N ALA A 241 3.07 6.37 13.38
CA ALA A 241 4.32 7.12 13.29
C ALA A 241 5.25 6.52 12.24
N THR A 242 6.13 7.36 11.69
CA THR A 242 7.20 6.98 10.76
C THR A 242 8.30 8.05 10.81
N TYR A 243 9.46 7.74 10.25
CA TYR A 243 10.53 8.72 10.05
C TYR A 243 10.32 9.49 8.74
N HIS A 244 10.43 10.81 8.78
CA HIS A 244 10.27 11.65 7.60
C HIS A 244 11.44 11.49 6.62
N GLY A 245 11.13 11.29 5.33
CA GLY A 245 12.13 11.25 4.24
C GLY A 245 13.15 10.11 4.35
N ARG A 246 12.76 8.96 4.91
CA ARG A 246 13.62 7.78 5.11
C ARG A 246 13.26 6.58 4.23
N THR A 247 12.45 6.77 3.19
CA THR A 247 12.22 5.69 2.21
C THR A 247 13.55 5.22 1.62
N CYS A 248 13.66 3.93 1.31
CA CYS A 248 14.89 3.25 0.88
C CYS A 248 15.99 3.12 1.96
N ASP A 249 15.86 3.76 3.12
CA ASP A 249 16.79 3.54 4.23
C ASP A 249 16.58 2.12 4.80
N ARG A 250 17.65 1.32 4.80
CA ARG A 250 17.60 -0.08 5.24
C ARG A 250 17.01 -0.25 6.64
N LYS A 251 17.28 0.71 7.55
CA LYS A 251 16.84 0.66 8.95
C LYS A 251 15.55 1.44 9.14
N LEU A 252 15.51 2.67 8.63
CA LEU A 252 14.50 3.68 8.96
C LEU A 252 13.30 3.74 8.00
N ALA A 253 13.32 2.99 6.89
CA ALA A 253 12.15 2.79 6.04
C ALA A 253 11.15 1.84 6.73
N VAL A 254 10.49 2.36 7.76
CA VAL A 254 9.47 1.67 8.55
C VAL A 254 8.35 2.62 8.97
N ALA A 255 7.15 2.08 9.16
CA ALA A 255 6.01 2.82 9.71
C ALA A 255 5.15 1.95 10.65
N ILE A 256 4.58 2.58 11.66
CA ILE A 256 3.53 2.00 12.51
C ILE A 256 2.21 2.64 12.11
N ALA A 257 1.20 1.83 11.83
CA ALA A 257 -0.17 2.31 11.60
C ALA A 257 -1.13 1.68 12.61
N LEU A 258 -1.88 2.52 13.31
CA LEU A 258 -2.85 2.10 14.30
C LEU A 258 -4.25 2.08 13.68
N TYR A 259 -4.94 0.96 13.83
CA TYR A 259 -6.29 0.75 13.34
C TYR A 259 -7.29 0.95 14.50
N PRO A 260 -8.08 2.04 14.50
CA PRO A 260 -9.12 2.28 15.50
C PRO A 260 -10.38 1.44 15.29
N LYS A 261 -11.11 1.20 16.36
CA LYS A 261 -12.43 0.55 16.31
C LYS A 261 -13.38 1.35 15.42
N ARG A 262 -14.14 0.66 14.57
CA ARG A 262 -15.12 1.25 13.61
C ARG A 262 -14.52 2.10 12.49
N MET A 263 -13.19 2.12 12.30
CA MET A 263 -12.59 2.76 11.14
C MET A 263 -13.00 2.01 9.85
N SER A 264 -13.29 2.73 8.78
CA SER A 264 -13.50 2.12 7.47
C SER A 264 -12.16 1.78 6.81
N LEU A 265 -12.14 0.80 5.89
CA LEU A 265 -10.94 0.49 5.10
C LEU A 265 -10.49 1.70 4.26
N GLU A 266 -11.44 2.49 3.77
CA GLU A 266 -11.18 3.76 3.09
C GLU A 266 -10.41 4.73 3.98
N ALA A 267 -10.91 5.03 5.17
CA ALA A 267 -10.24 5.94 6.09
C ALA A 267 -8.85 5.42 6.52
N PHE A 268 -8.72 4.11 6.75
CA PHE A 268 -7.42 3.52 7.09
C PHE A 268 -6.44 3.56 5.91
N SER A 269 -6.91 3.43 4.66
CA SER A 269 -6.04 3.60 3.48
C SER A 269 -5.44 5.01 3.39
N VAL A 270 -6.17 6.03 3.86
CA VAL A 270 -5.65 7.40 3.97
C VAL A 270 -4.55 7.50 5.02
N VAL A 271 -4.70 6.85 6.18
CA VAL A 271 -3.64 6.78 7.20
C VAL A 271 -2.37 6.16 6.64
N ILE A 272 -2.49 5.03 5.92
CA ILE A 272 -1.35 4.39 5.27
C ILE A 272 -0.73 5.33 4.23
N ALA A 273 -1.54 6.01 3.43
CA ALA A 273 -1.05 6.92 2.41
C ALA A 273 -0.33 8.15 3.01
N GLN A 274 -0.83 8.70 4.12
CA GLN A 274 -0.19 9.80 4.84
C GLN A 274 1.15 9.38 5.44
N LEU A 275 1.20 8.24 6.15
CA LEU A 275 2.44 7.70 6.70
C LEU A 275 3.45 7.39 5.58
N LEU A 276 2.98 6.83 4.47
CA LEU A 276 3.84 6.59 3.32
C LEU A 276 4.36 7.89 2.71
N GLY A 277 3.51 8.91 2.59
CA GLY A 277 3.88 10.25 2.14
C GLY A 277 4.95 10.88 3.03
N VAL A 278 4.77 10.86 4.35
CA VAL A 278 5.76 11.35 5.31
C VAL A 278 7.08 10.60 5.17
N ASN A 279 7.06 9.26 5.04
CA ASN A 279 8.30 8.50 4.85
C ASN A 279 8.98 8.80 3.50
N LEU A 280 8.20 9.12 2.46
CA LEU A 280 8.68 9.63 1.17
C LEU A 280 9.17 11.08 1.25
N GLY A 281 9.04 11.75 2.39
CA GLY A 281 9.51 13.13 2.59
C GLY A 281 8.48 14.21 2.26
N LEU A 282 7.18 13.86 2.23
CA LEU A 282 6.09 14.82 2.09
C LEU A 282 5.69 15.37 3.45
N SER A 283 5.41 16.67 3.49
CA SER A 283 4.87 17.35 4.66
C SER A 283 3.34 17.28 4.67
N TYR A 284 2.72 17.48 5.83
CA TYR A 284 1.28 17.76 5.88
C TYR A 284 0.97 19.09 5.19
N ASP A 285 -0.18 19.15 4.51
CA ASP A 285 -0.59 20.31 3.74
C ASP A 285 -0.93 21.49 4.67
N ASP A 286 -0.31 22.63 4.42
CA ASP A 286 -0.75 23.91 4.98
C ASP A 286 -1.99 24.39 4.22
N ILE A 287 -3.11 24.48 4.94
CA ILE A 287 -4.43 24.83 4.39
C ILE A 287 -4.43 26.22 3.72
N TYR A 288 -3.53 27.12 4.11
CA TYR A 288 -3.46 28.47 3.54
C TYR A 288 -2.54 28.58 2.31
N ASN A 289 -1.51 27.73 2.24
CA ASN A 289 -0.44 27.86 1.25
C ASN A 289 -0.48 26.76 0.17
N CYS A 290 -1.13 25.63 0.44
CA CYS A 290 -1.19 24.50 -0.47
C CYS A 290 -2.53 24.46 -1.21
N ASN A 291 -2.47 24.47 -2.55
CA ASN A 291 -3.66 24.35 -3.37
C ASN A 291 -4.11 22.88 -3.46
N CYS A 292 -5.36 22.62 -3.10
CA CYS A 292 -5.97 21.30 -3.20
C CYS A 292 -6.91 21.21 -4.41
N PRO A 293 -6.63 20.36 -5.41
CA PRO A 293 -7.43 20.30 -6.64
C PRO A 293 -8.78 19.59 -6.47
N GLY A 294 -8.98 18.87 -5.37
CA GLY A 294 -10.23 18.20 -5.03
C GLY A 294 -10.79 18.70 -3.70
N ALA A 295 -11.89 18.11 -3.24
CA ALA A 295 -12.53 18.54 -1.99
C ALA A 295 -11.68 18.30 -0.74
N THR A 296 -10.79 17.30 -0.76
CA THR A 296 -9.88 17.04 0.35
C THR A 296 -8.57 16.44 -0.16
N CYS A 297 -7.46 16.91 0.40
CA CYS A 297 -6.12 16.43 0.03
C CYS A 297 -5.63 15.34 0.97
N ILE A 298 -4.88 14.38 0.44
CA ILE A 298 -4.39 13.20 1.18
C ILE A 298 -3.52 13.63 2.36
N MET A 299 -2.63 14.60 2.15
CA MET A 299 -1.74 15.12 3.19
C MET A 299 -2.41 16.16 4.11
N ASN A 300 -3.74 16.32 4.07
CA ASN A 300 -4.47 17.05 5.11
C ASN A 300 -4.74 16.12 6.30
N PRO A 301 -4.36 16.46 7.55
CA PRO A 301 -4.59 15.59 8.71
C PRO A 301 -6.06 15.19 8.92
N GLN A 302 -7.02 16.02 8.49
CA GLN A 302 -8.46 15.76 8.60
C GLN A 302 -9.00 14.85 7.48
N ALA A 303 -8.19 14.46 6.50
CA ALA A 303 -8.63 13.69 5.34
C ALA A 303 -9.27 12.35 5.71
N ILE A 304 -8.84 11.74 6.83
CA ILE A 304 -9.41 10.50 7.37
C ILE A 304 -10.91 10.61 7.71
N ARG A 305 -11.42 11.82 7.94
CA ARG A 305 -12.83 12.09 8.29
C ARG A 305 -13.70 12.32 7.05
N SER A 306 -13.09 12.65 5.92
CA SER A 306 -13.80 12.92 4.67
C SER A 306 -14.11 11.63 3.90
N GLY A 307 -15.31 11.54 3.33
CA GLY A 307 -15.60 10.57 2.26
C GLY A 307 -15.12 11.10 0.91
N GLY A 308 -15.26 10.29 -0.13
CA GLY A 308 -15.00 10.68 -1.51
C GLY A 308 -13.51 10.67 -1.91
N VAL A 309 -13.29 11.15 -3.13
CA VAL A 309 -12.00 11.18 -3.81
C VAL A 309 -11.04 12.13 -3.10
N LYS A 310 -9.80 11.67 -2.94
CA LYS A 310 -8.72 12.45 -2.33
C LYS A 310 -7.57 12.57 -3.32
N SER A 311 -6.98 13.76 -3.35
CA SER A 311 -5.89 14.08 -4.26
C SER A 311 -4.66 14.55 -3.50
N PHE A 312 -3.49 14.47 -4.12
CA PHE A 312 -2.32 15.17 -3.58
C PHE A 312 -2.44 16.66 -3.87
N SER A 313 -2.02 17.50 -2.92
CA SER A 313 -1.98 18.95 -3.13
C SER A 313 -0.86 19.33 -4.09
N SER A 314 -0.88 20.58 -4.57
CA SER A 314 0.25 21.11 -5.34
C SER A 314 1.57 21.07 -4.56
N CYS A 315 1.53 21.26 -3.24
CA CYS A 315 2.71 21.16 -2.37
C CYS A 315 3.26 19.74 -2.37
N SER A 316 2.41 18.75 -2.07
CA SER A 316 2.83 17.35 -2.01
C SER A 316 3.40 16.86 -3.36
N VAL A 317 2.80 17.27 -4.48
CA VAL A 317 3.31 16.93 -5.82
C VAL A 317 4.69 17.55 -6.07
N ASN A 318 4.91 18.81 -5.66
CA ASN A 318 6.18 19.49 -5.84
C ASN A 318 7.28 18.92 -4.92
N GLU A 319 6.95 18.66 -3.65
CA GLU A 319 7.86 17.99 -2.71
C GLU A 319 8.25 16.61 -3.23
N TYR A 320 7.28 15.81 -3.69
CA TYR A 320 7.56 14.50 -4.27
C TYR A 320 8.56 14.58 -5.43
N LYS A 321 8.33 15.49 -6.39
CA LYS A 321 9.26 15.72 -7.52
C LYS A 321 10.67 16.07 -7.04
N GLY A 322 10.77 16.91 -6.00
CA GLY A 322 12.04 17.28 -5.39
C GLY A 322 12.73 16.06 -4.77
N VAL A 323 12.04 15.33 -3.92
CA VAL A 323 12.60 14.19 -3.18
C VAL A 323 13.05 13.07 -4.13
N VAL A 324 12.22 12.69 -5.10
CA VAL A 324 12.56 11.58 -6.00
C VAL A 324 13.73 11.89 -6.93
N SER A 325 14.11 13.16 -7.06
CA SER A 325 15.27 13.60 -7.85
C SER A 325 16.57 13.60 -7.04
N GLN A 326 16.51 13.41 -5.71
CA GLN A 326 17.68 13.39 -4.83
C GLN A 326 18.39 12.02 -4.82
N PRO A 327 19.73 12.00 -4.62
CA PRO A 327 20.47 10.77 -4.35
C PRO A 327 19.96 10.14 -3.04
N GLY A 328 19.75 8.82 -3.04
CA GLY A 328 19.21 8.06 -1.89
C GLY A 328 17.85 7.39 -2.13
N PHE A 329 17.11 7.78 -3.17
CA PHE A 329 15.82 7.16 -3.56
C PHE A 329 15.97 6.15 -4.70
N GLU A 330 17.15 5.52 -4.80
CA GLU A 330 17.52 4.60 -5.87
C GLU A 330 16.68 3.31 -5.84
N CYS A 331 16.20 2.88 -4.66
CA CYS A 331 15.33 1.71 -4.55
C CYS A 331 13.99 1.88 -5.30
N LEU A 332 13.54 3.13 -5.49
CA LEU A 332 12.32 3.46 -6.22
C LEU A 332 12.50 3.43 -7.75
N GLN A 333 13.74 3.37 -8.24
CA GLN A 333 13.98 3.27 -9.66
C GLN A 333 13.42 1.94 -10.15
N ASN A 334 12.82 1.95 -11.35
CA ASN A 334 12.54 0.71 -12.03
C ASN A 334 13.87 0.01 -12.28
N GLN A 335 14.28 -0.85 -11.36
CA GLN A 335 15.06 -2.01 -11.73
C GLN A 335 14.18 -2.66 -12.78
N THR A 336 14.49 -2.44 -14.06
CA THR A 336 14.18 -3.43 -15.09
C THR A 336 14.51 -4.73 -14.40
N ILE A 337 13.47 -5.53 -14.14
CA ILE A 337 13.68 -6.94 -13.90
C ILE A 337 14.43 -7.32 -15.17
N SER A 338 15.77 -7.31 -15.09
CA SER A 338 16.58 -8.05 -16.02
C SER A 338 15.86 -9.37 -15.99
N LYS A 339 15.22 -9.71 -17.12
CA LYS A 339 15.00 -11.11 -17.40
C LYS A 339 16.37 -11.67 -17.12
N VAL A 340 16.55 -12.26 -15.95
CA VAL A 340 17.62 -13.18 -15.71
C VAL A 340 17.24 -14.22 -16.73
N VAL A 341 17.81 -14.06 -17.94
CA VAL A 341 18.14 -15.18 -18.77
C VAL A 341 18.91 -16.02 -17.81
N VAL A 342 18.21 -16.97 -17.22
CA VAL A 342 18.83 -18.03 -16.44
C VAL A 342 19.71 -18.70 -17.47
N GLN A 343 20.96 -18.24 -17.60
CA GLN A 343 22.05 -18.97 -18.24
C GLN A 343 22.38 -20.13 -17.30
N GLY A 344 21.43 -21.04 -17.17
CA GLY A 344 21.41 -22.03 -16.12
C GLY A 344 20.33 -23.06 -16.40
N ARG A 345 20.64 -23.93 -17.37
CA ARG A 345 19.91 -25.14 -17.77
C ARG A 345 18.75 -24.88 -18.72
N GLN A 346 19.09 -24.65 -19.99
CA GLN A 346 18.32 -25.30 -21.04
C GLN A 346 18.32 -26.80 -20.68
N GLY A 347 17.14 -27.33 -20.32
CA GLY A 347 17.00 -28.77 -20.18
C GLY A 347 17.28 -29.38 -21.56
N ALA A 348 18.06 -30.45 -21.57
CA ALA A 348 18.30 -31.24 -22.77
C ALA A 348 16.97 -31.48 -23.50
N SER A 349 16.93 -31.20 -24.80
CA SER A 349 15.70 -31.21 -25.58
C SER A 349 15.86 -32.04 -26.85
N CYS A 350 15.77 -33.36 -26.69
CA CYS A 350 15.80 -34.34 -27.78
C CYS A 350 14.86 -33.98 -28.95
N GLY A 351 15.41 -34.01 -30.17
CA GLY A 351 14.74 -33.62 -31.41
C GLY A 351 15.02 -32.17 -31.82
N ASN A 352 16.14 -31.60 -31.40
CA ASN A 352 16.56 -30.24 -31.79
C ASN A 352 17.80 -30.24 -32.70
N ASN A 353 18.28 -31.42 -33.13
CA ASN A 353 19.54 -31.63 -33.86
C ASN A 353 20.80 -31.15 -33.08
N LEU A 354 20.73 -31.01 -31.76
CA LEU A 354 21.86 -30.63 -30.90
C LEU A 354 22.05 -31.71 -29.84
N LEU A 355 23.23 -32.30 -29.80
CA LEU A 355 23.56 -33.34 -28.83
C LEU A 355 23.73 -32.73 -27.42
N ASP A 356 22.73 -32.90 -26.57
CA ASP A 356 22.72 -32.38 -25.20
C ASP A 356 23.37 -33.34 -24.19
N THR A 357 23.70 -32.85 -22.99
CA THR A 357 24.35 -33.66 -21.93
C THR A 357 23.44 -34.77 -21.43
N GLY A 358 23.74 -36.01 -21.86
CA GLY A 358 22.98 -37.22 -21.51
C GLY A 358 22.41 -37.96 -22.73
N GLU A 359 22.55 -37.41 -23.93
CA GLU A 359 22.10 -38.03 -25.18
C GLU A 359 23.26 -38.74 -25.91
N GLU A 360 22.97 -39.89 -26.53
CA GLU A 360 23.93 -40.61 -27.39
C GLU A 360 23.87 -40.12 -28.84
N CYS A 361 22.71 -39.63 -29.29
CA CYS A 361 22.51 -38.97 -30.58
C CYS A 361 21.27 -38.06 -30.53
N ASP A 362 21.26 -36.97 -31.32
CA ASP A 362 20.07 -36.17 -31.65
C ASP A 362 20.06 -35.97 -33.17
N CYS A 363 19.04 -36.50 -33.85
CA CYS A 363 18.87 -36.46 -35.30
C CYS A 363 17.66 -35.65 -35.76
N GLY A 364 17.14 -34.78 -34.89
CA GLY A 364 16.10 -33.80 -35.22
C GLY A 364 14.68 -34.20 -34.93
#